data_AF-A0A1V9FZF0-F1
#
_entry.id   AF-A0A1V9FZF0-F1
#
_cell.length_a   1.000
_cell.length_b   1.000
_cell.length_c   1.000
_cell.angle_alpha   90.00
_cell.angle_beta   90.00
_cell.angle_gamma   90.00
#
_symmetry.space_group_name_H-M   'P 1'
#
loop_
_entity.id
_entity.type
_entity.pdbx_description
1 polymer ?
#
loop_
_entity_poly.entity_id
_entity_poly.type
_entity_poly.pdbx_seq_one_letter_code
_entity_poly.pdbx_strand_id
1 'polypeptide(L)'
;MAKDREKPSKTDKGKPSGANKSEPELPAGLPVRHPNRNTSKGEEFSKTESTQNKSRNETYTEDFTDTIPEELSGNLTKELFVELAAYNQPPCISILMPTHKAGMEVNEQLDMTAFKSALQQAEKALKEKGADQMLIKKMLKPGYDLLRDDKFWYAMSDGLAVYIADGLFRFLKLRAPLVQHVVVNNSFYVSPLVPFMVRPEYFYILDIAKKFPRFYRADALGIEHLQVEELPAGVSDVVHFEEKGGKEVFRTGDTGGTGSASYHGIGAGRPDEKENIKLYLEEVDDTIWKSHLNKENVPLLLAGQDFLIPIYRSVSDYKNIWPEALTGNHHQQNDNELYEDAMKVMTPFFEQPLRRALDDYGNRSATDLTSTNLSLIIPAAYYSRVSHLFVRKGSRIWGMFNEQENKLDILDHESDTVEDLIDKAVIKTIQNGGEVYFLEANEMPEPGELAAIFRY
;
A
#
# COMPACT_ATOMS: atom_id res chain seq x y z
N MET A 1 60.04 32.74 -14.31
CA MET A 1 59.04 33.78 -14.61
C MET A 1 57.70 33.27 -14.07
N ALA A 2 57.15 33.66 -12.91
CA ALA A 2 57.21 34.92 -12.15
C ALA A 2 56.79 36.14 -12.99
N LYS A 3 55.91 37.06 -12.57
CA LYS A 3 55.10 37.31 -11.33
C LYS A 3 53.95 38.29 -11.72
N ASP A 4 52.91 38.66 -10.96
CA ASP A 4 52.37 38.42 -9.59
C ASP A 4 50.80 38.57 -9.67
N ARG A 5 49.93 38.14 -8.75
CA ARG A 5 49.46 38.71 -7.44
C ARG A 5 48.99 40.19 -7.50
N GLU A 6 47.79 40.56 -7.02
CA GLU A 6 47.45 40.66 -5.58
C GLU A 6 45.93 40.66 -5.21
N LYS A 7 45.67 40.42 -3.92
CA LYS A 7 44.48 40.67 -3.07
C LYS A 7 45.01 41.46 -1.83
N PRO A 8 44.20 41.89 -0.84
CA PRO A 8 42.88 42.55 -0.82
C PRO A 8 42.88 43.78 0.15
N SER A 9 41.75 44.48 0.38
CA SER A 9 41.55 45.22 1.64
C SER A 9 40.07 45.44 2.04
N LYS A 10 39.84 45.56 3.36
CA LYS A 10 38.56 45.88 4.05
C LYS A 10 38.61 47.31 4.65
N THR A 11 37.49 47.70 5.26
CA THR A 11 37.20 48.86 6.15
C THR A 11 36.60 50.07 5.42
N ASP A 12 35.36 50.51 5.65
CA ASP A 12 34.48 50.68 6.84
C ASP A 12 34.71 51.99 7.63
N LYS A 13 33.72 52.89 7.56
CA LYS A 13 33.14 53.70 8.68
C LYS A 13 32.14 54.75 8.15
N GLY A 14 31.00 54.95 8.83
CA GLY A 14 30.23 56.21 8.72
C GLY A 14 28.70 56.15 8.80
N LYS A 15 28.13 56.03 10.02
CA LYS A 15 26.77 56.51 10.42
C LYS A 15 26.97 57.71 11.39
N PRO A 16 25.99 58.56 11.80
CA PRO A 16 24.59 58.17 12.12
C PRO A 16 23.44 59.23 12.00
N SER A 17 22.22 58.77 12.32
CA SER A 17 21.11 59.47 13.02
C SER A 17 20.19 60.49 12.30
N GLY A 18 18.91 60.49 12.71
CA GLY A 18 17.86 61.45 12.33
C GLY A 18 16.46 60.80 12.38
N ALA A 19 15.57 61.23 13.28
CA ALA A 19 14.24 60.63 13.48
C ALA A 19 13.16 61.67 13.83
N ASN A 20 11.93 61.54 13.28
CA ASN A 20 10.62 61.59 13.97
C ASN A 20 9.42 61.89 13.03
N LYS A 21 8.32 61.14 13.28
CA LYS A 21 6.88 61.52 13.34
C LYS A 21 6.29 62.61 12.43
N SER A 22 5.20 62.27 11.73
CA SER A 22 3.81 62.65 12.12
C SER A 22 2.75 62.12 11.13
N GLU A 23 1.60 61.67 11.65
CA GLU A 23 0.38 61.33 10.89
C GLU A 23 -0.38 62.58 10.40
N PRO A 24 -1.43 62.39 9.58
CA PRO A 24 -2.73 62.94 9.98
C PRO A 24 -3.93 61.99 9.80
N GLU A 25 -4.79 61.93 10.82
CA GLU A 25 -6.16 61.38 10.77
C GLU A 25 -7.14 62.32 10.04
N LEU A 26 -8.24 61.80 9.48
CA LEU A 26 -9.54 62.49 9.30
C LEU A 26 -10.69 61.43 9.22
N PRO A 27 -11.96 61.80 9.49
CA PRO A 27 -12.68 61.16 10.61
C PRO A 27 -13.87 60.25 10.25
N ALA A 28 -14.43 59.60 11.27
CA ALA A 28 -15.61 58.74 11.19
C ALA A 28 -16.95 59.45 11.47
N GLY A 29 -18.02 58.90 10.89
CA GLY A 29 -19.36 58.90 11.50
C GLY A 29 -20.47 59.69 10.79
N LEU A 30 -21.48 58.97 10.29
CA LEU A 30 -22.92 59.30 10.40
C LEU A 30 -23.76 58.10 9.90
N PRO A 31 -24.79 57.62 10.63
CA PRO A 31 -25.56 56.43 10.27
C PRO A 31 -26.78 56.76 9.40
N VAL A 32 -26.96 56.07 8.28
CA VAL A 32 -28.18 56.16 7.48
C VAL A 32 -29.27 55.31 8.12
N ARG A 33 -30.32 55.97 8.64
CA ARG A 33 -31.47 55.32 9.27
C ARG A 33 -32.41 54.73 8.21
N HIS A 34 -32.84 53.48 8.39
CA HIS A 34 -33.98 52.92 7.66
C HIS A 34 -35.30 53.57 8.11
N PRO A 35 -36.14 54.08 7.20
CA PRO A 35 -37.49 54.51 7.50
C PRO A 35 -38.51 53.57 6.83
N ASN A 36 -38.86 52.45 7.49
CA ASN A 36 -40.26 52.06 7.61
C ASN A 36 -40.46 50.96 8.67
N ARG A 37 -41.25 51.28 9.69
CA ARG A 37 -41.76 50.36 10.71
C ARG A 37 -43.24 50.67 10.91
N ASN A 38 -44.10 49.75 10.49
CA ASN A 38 -45.50 49.55 10.92
C ASN A 38 -46.04 48.34 10.12
N THR A 39 -46.84 47.42 10.63
CA THR A 39 -47.22 47.10 12.03
C THR A 39 -47.78 45.67 12.08
N SER A 40 -47.59 45.01 13.22
CA SER A 40 -48.50 44.04 13.88
C SER A 40 -49.48 43.15 13.06
N LYS A 41 -49.27 41.83 13.16
CA LYS A 41 -50.25 40.74 13.41
C LYS A 41 -51.56 40.63 12.59
N GLY A 42 -51.77 39.44 12.01
CA GLY A 42 -53.10 38.88 11.72
C GLY A 42 -53.08 37.79 10.63
N GLU A 43 -53.60 36.60 10.95
CA GLU A 43 -54.42 35.65 10.15
C GLU A 43 -54.55 35.84 8.61
N GLU A 44 -54.74 34.84 7.74
CA GLU A 44 -54.64 33.36 7.75
C GLU A 44 -54.62 32.87 6.27
N PHE A 45 -54.42 31.57 6.03
CA PHE A 45 -54.47 30.84 4.74
C PHE A 45 -55.28 31.43 3.54
N SER A 46 -54.72 31.33 2.32
CA SER A 46 -55.19 30.36 1.28
C SER A 46 -54.54 30.53 -0.12
N LYS A 47 -54.10 29.40 -0.70
CA LYS A 47 -53.96 29.06 -2.14
C LYS A 47 -53.67 30.18 -3.18
N THR A 48 -52.48 30.12 -3.80
CA THR A 48 -52.30 29.52 -5.15
C THR A 48 -50.82 29.42 -5.50
N GLU A 49 -50.30 28.21 -5.72
CA GLU A 49 -48.99 28.03 -6.35
C GLU A 49 -49.13 28.10 -7.87
N SER A 50 -48.27 28.89 -8.52
CA SER A 50 -48.08 28.84 -9.96
C SER A 50 -46.59 28.99 -10.30
N THR A 51 -46.10 28.02 -11.09
CA THR A 51 -44.94 28.11 -12.01
C THR A 51 -43.66 28.79 -11.52
N GLN A 52 -42.60 27.98 -11.33
CA GLN A 52 -41.30 28.30 -11.94
C GLN A 52 -40.38 27.08 -12.18
N ASN A 53 -39.75 27.10 -13.36
CA ASN A 53 -38.49 26.45 -13.78
C ASN A 53 -38.33 24.92 -13.78
N LYS A 54 -38.56 24.35 -14.98
CA LYS A 54 -37.92 23.13 -15.48
C LYS A 54 -36.40 23.33 -15.67
N SER A 55 -35.59 22.47 -15.06
CA SER A 55 -34.49 21.74 -15.72
C SER A 55 -33.69 20.89 -14.70
N ARG A 56 -34.30 19.80 -14.24
CA ARG A 56 -33.63 18.76 -13.45
C ARG A 56 -34.05 17.39 -13.96
N ASN A 57 -33.06 16.53 -14.18
CA ASN A 57 -33.16 15.10 -14.50
C ASN A 57 -34.14 14.73 -15.62
N GLU A 58 -33.62 14.53 -16.84
CA GLU A 58 -34.17 13.45 -17.66
C GLU A 58 -33.64 12.12 -17.12
N THR A 59 -34.56 11.16 -17.04
CA THR A 59 -34.45 10.07 -16.07
C THR A 59 -34.03 8.77 -16.73
N TYR A 60 -32.96 8.15 -16.21
CA TYR A 60 -32.64 6.75 -16.50
C TYR A 60 -33.68 5.86 -15.79
N THR A 61 -34.79 5.53 -16.46
CA THR A 61 -35.95 4.81 -15.90
C THR A 61 -36.52 3.68 -16.78
N GLU A 62 -35.69 3.09 -17.63
CA GLU A 62 -36.00 1.79 -18.24
C GLU A 62 -34.78 0.86 -18.04
N ASP A 63 -35.04 -0.40 -17.72
CA ASP A 63 -34.01 -1.40 -17.42
C ASP A 63 -33.37 -1.93 -18.70
N PHE A 64 -32.42 -1.16 -19.22
CA PHE A 64 -31.67 -1.46 -20.45
C PHE A 64 -30.55 -2.50 -20.29
N THR A 65 -30.28 -3.01 -19.09
CA THR A 65 -29.14 -3.90 -18.83
C THR A 65 -29.35 -4.78 -17.59
N ASP A 66 -29.06 -6.06 -17.71
CA ASP A 66 -28.96 -7.02 -16.59
C ASP A 66 -27.54 -7.02 -15.97
N THR A 67 -26.66 -6.11 -16.39
CA THR A 67 -25.27 -6.05 -15.92
C THR A 67 -25.22 -5.53 -14.49
N ILE A 68 -24.95 -6.43 -13.53
CA ILE A 68 -24.77 -6.09 -12.12
C ILE A 68 -23.30 -5.70 -11.86
N PRO A 69 -23.02 -4.60 -11.15
CA PRO A 69 -21.66 -4.28 -10.70
C PRO A 69 -21.08 -5.37 -9.79
N GLU A 70 -19.95 -5.94 -10.18
CA GLU A 70 -19.22 -6.96 -9.42
C GLU A 70 -18.01 -6.33 -8.70
N GLU A 71 -18.00 -6.37 -7.36
CA GLU A 71 -16.79 -6.07 -6.57
C GLU A 71 -15.85 -7.27 -6.63
N LEU A 72 -14.71 -7.10 -7.31
CA LEU A 72 -13.63 -8.08 -7.34
C LEU A 72 -12.97 -8.12 -5.96
N SER A 73 -13.61 -8.87 -5.07
CA SER A 73 -13.35 -8.84 -3.64
C SER A 73 -12.11 -9.66 -3.29
N GLY A 74 -11.21 -9.07 -2.51
CA GLY A 74 -10.01 -9.73 -2.01
C GLY A 74 -8.72 -9.12 -2.56
N ASN A 75 -7.67 -9.92 -2.52
CA ASN A 75 -6.32 -9.51 -2.90
C ASN A 75 -6.18 -9.52 -4.42
N LEU A 76 -5.56 -8.47 -4.99
CA LEU A 76 -5.25 -8.45 -6.42
C LEU A 76 -4.15 -9.48 -6.72
N THR A 77 -4.54 -10.66 -7.22
CA THR A 77 -3.58 -11.72 -7.58
C THR A 77 -3.16 -11.63 -9.05
N LYS A 78 -2.15 -12.43 -9.42
CA LYS A 78 -1.72 -12.59 -10.81
C LYS A 78 -2.82 -13.16 -11.71
N GLU A 79 -3.60 -14.10 -11.19
CA GLU A 79 -4.70 -14.75 -11.90
C GLU A 79 -5.78 -13.73 -12.26
N LEU A 80 -6.17 -12.89 -11.29
CA LEU A 80 -7.15 -11.82 -11.49
C LEU A 80 -6.65 -10.73 -12.45
N PHE A 81 -5.36 -10.35 -12.35
CA PHE A 81 -4.73 -9.45 -13.31
C PHE A 81 -4.78 -10.03 -14.74
N VAL A 82 -4.44 -11.31 -14.91
CA VAL A 82 -4.46 -11.99 -16.21
C VAL A 82 -5.89 -12.15 -16.75
N GLU A 83 -6.88 -12.39 -15.89
CA GLU A 83 -8.30 -12.44 -16.27
C GLU A 83 -8.78 -11.09 -16.83
N LEU A 84 -8.50 -9.98 -16.15
CA LEU A 84 -8.80 -8.63 -16.64
C LEU A 84 -8.04 -8.32 -17.95
N ALA A 85 -6.76 -8.68 -18.02
CA ALA A 85 -5.92 -8.46 -19.19
C ALA A 85 -6.33 -9.27 -20.43
N ALA A 86 -6.98 -10.43 -20.23
CA ALA A 86 -7.47 -11.29 -21.30
C ALA A 86 -8.76 -10.76 -21.95
N TYR A 87 -9.45 -9.82 -21.32
CA TYR A 87 -10.69 -9.27 -21.84
C TYR A 87 -10.44 -8.34 -23.03
N ASN A 88 -10.96 -8.72 -24.21
CA ASN A 88 -10.65 -8.11 -25.49
C ASN A 88 -11.88 -7.89 -26.39
N GLN A 89 -13.06 -7.63 -25.79
CA GLN A 89 -14.30 -7.32 -26.51
C GLN A 89 -14.49 -5.79 -26.57
N PRO A 90 -14.07 -5.11 -27.65
CA PRO A 90 -14.25 -3.67 -27.77
C PRO A 90 -15.73 -3.25 -27.80
N PRO A 91 -16.09 -2.09 -27.23
CA PRO A 91 -15.20 -1.17 -26.50
C PRO A 91 -15.00 -1.60 -25.04
N CYS A 92 -13.76 -1.50 -24.56
CA CYS A 92 -13.36 -1.73 -23.17
C CYS A 92 -13.05 -0.40 -22.49
N ILE A 93 -13.74 -0.07 -21.40
CA ILE A 93 -13.50 1.12 -20.60
C ILE A 93 -12.69 0.75 -19.36
N SER A 94 -11.69 1.56 -19.03
CA SER A 94 -10.94 1.50 -17.78
C SER A 94 -10.95 2.87 -17.12
N ILE A 95 -11.55 2.96 -15.93
CA ILE A 95 -11.53 4.16 -15.09
C ILE A 95 -10.68 3.83 -13.88
N LEU A 96 -9.64 4.62 -13.63
CA LEU A 96 -8.79 4.53 -12.44
C LEU A 96 -8.81 5.90 -11.77
N MET A 97 -8.92 5.95 -10.43
CA MET A 97 -8.95 7.20 -9.69
C MET A 97 -8.53 7.01 -8.22
N PRO A 98 -7.95 8.04 -7.58
CA PRO A 98 -7.81 8.07 -6.13
C PRO A 98 -9.20 8.24 -5.50
N THR A 99 -9.35 7.74 -4.27
CA THR A 99 -10.55 7.88 -3.43
C THR A 99 -10.15 8.09 -1.98
N HIS A 100 -11.10 8.46 -1.12
CA HIS A 100 -10.83 8.88 0.26
C HIS A 100 -11.71 8.12 1.26
N LYS A 101 -11.09 7.57 2.31
CA LYS A 101 -11.80 6.87 3.40
C LYS A 101 -12.58 7.81 4.33
N ALA A 102 -12.02 8.99 4.57
CA ALA A 102 -12.55 10.04 5.44
C ALA A 102 -11.86 11.36 5.10
N GLY A 103 -12.47 12.50 5.46
CA GLY A 103 -11.86 13.82 5.27
C GLY A 103 -12.87 14.88 4.82
N MET A 104 -12.36 16.04 4.42
CA MET A 104 -13.20 17.06 3.76
C MET A 104 -13.66 16.57 2.39
N GLU A 105 -12.82 15.79 1.73
CA GLU A 105 -12.97 15.20 0.41
C GLU A 105 -14.22 14.31 0.32
N VAL A 106 -14.49 13.54 1.39
CA VAL A 106 -15.71 12.73 1.55
C VAL A 106 -16.92 13.61 1.83
N ASN A 107 -16.78 14.61 2.73
CA ASN A 107 -17.86 15.53 3.08
C ASN A 107 -18.32 16.40 1.88
N GLU A 108 -17.40 16.75 0.99
CA GLU A 108 -17.65 17.53 -0.24
C GLU A 108 -18.02 16.65 -1.45
N GLN A 109 -18.13 15.32 -1.27
CA GLN A 109 -18.48 14.36 -2.32
C GLN A 109 -17.55 14.44 -3.55
N LEU A 110 -16.24 14.66 -3.32
CA LEU A 110 -15.26 14.82 -4.40
C LEU A 110 -15.14 13.53 -5.22
N ASP A 111 -15.09 12.37 -4.58
CA ASP A 111 -14.98 11.06 -5.24
C ASP A 111 -16.20 10.78 -6.14
N MET A 112 -17.42 11.02 -5.65
CA MET A 112 -18.65 10.90 -6.45
C MET A 112 -18.62 11.83 -7.67
N THR A 113 -18.13 13.06 -7.48
CA THR A 113 -18.01 14.07 -8.54
C THR A 113 -16.96 13.69 -9.59
N ALA A 114 -15.81 13.17 -9.14
CA ALA A 114 -14.74 12.68 -10.00
C ALA A 114 -15.16 11.45 -10.80
N PHE A 115 -15.83 10.47 -10.17
CA PHE A 115 -16.34 9.28 -10.87
C PHE A 115 -17.43 9.64 -11.89
N LYS A 116 -18.33 10.56 -11.56
CA LYS A 116 -19.30 11.10 -12.52
C LYS A 116 -18.62 11.77 -13.72
N SER A 117 -17.57 12.56 -13.47
CA SER A 117 -16.76 13.16 -14.55
C SER A 117 -16.08 12.08 -15.41
N ALA A 118 -15.58 11.01 -14.79
CA ALA A 118 -14.97 9.88 -15.50
C ALA A 118 -15.98 9.13 -16.40
N LEU A 119 -17.19 8.85 -15.92
CA LEU A 119 -18.26 8.27 -16.73
C LEU A 119 -18.64 9.17 -17.93
N GLN A 120 -18.69 10.48 -17.73
CA GLN A 120 -18.96 11.45 -18.81
C GLN A 120 -17.82 11.53 -19.83
N GLN A 121 -16.56 11.40 -19.39
CA GLN A 121 -15.39 11.33 -20.28
C GLN A 121 -15.42 10.04 -21.10
N ALA A 122 -15.72 8.90 -20.48
CA ALA A 122 -15.89 7.62 -21.19
C ALA A 122 -17.06 7.67 -22.19
N GLU A 123 -18.21 8.26 -21.81
CA GLU A 123 -19.35 8.49 -22.70
C GLU A 123 -18.99 9.33 -23.93
N LYS A 124 -18.15 10.37 -23.73
CA LYS A 124 -17.65 11.21 -24.81
C LYS A 124 -16.72 10.43 -25.74
N ALA A 125 -15.72 9.74 -25.19
CA ALA A 125 -14.76 8.96 -25.97
C ALA A 125 -15.45 7.86 -26.79
N LEU A 126 -16.45 7.17 -26.23
CA LEU A 126 -17.27 6.19 -26.95
C LEU A 126 -18.02 6.79 -28.15
N LYS A 127 -18.58 7.99 -28.01
CA LYS A 127 -19.26 8.71 -29.11
C LYS A 127 -18.27 9.15 -30.19
N GLU A 128 -17.09 9.62 -29.80
CA GLU A 128 -16.03 10.00 -30.73
C GLU A 128 -15.53 8.77 -31.53
N LYS A 129 -15.45 7.59 -30.89
CA LYS A 129 -15.20 6.29 -31.54
C LYS A 129 -16.40 5.68 -32.29
N GLY A 130 -17.50 6.43 -32.42
CA GLY A 130 -18.67 6.02 -33.22
C GLY A 130 -19.49 4.86 -32.63
N ALA A 131 -19.39 4.56 -31.34
CA ALA A 131 -20.17 3.49 -30.70
C ALA A 131 -21.68 3.84 -30.66
N ASP A 132 -22.52 2.81 -30.76
CA ASP A 132 -23.97 2.96 -30.78
C ASP A 132 -24.54 3.57 -29.47
N GLN A 133 -25.53 4.45 -29.58
CA GLN A 133 -26.06 5.17 -28.42
C GLN A 133 -26.79 4.27 -27.41
N MET A 134 -27.43 3.19 -27.86
CA MET A 134 -28.07 2.21 -26.95
C MET A 134 -27.00 1.37 -26.24
N LEU A 135 -25.94 0.95 -26.95
CA LEU A 135 -24.79 0.27 -26.34
C LEU A 135 -24.11 1.14 -25.26
N ILE A 136 -23.82 2.41 -25.57
CA ILE A 136 -23.23 3.35 -24.60
C ILE A 136 -24.10 3.48 -23.33
N LYS A 137 -25.42 3.61 -23.49
CA LYS A 137 -26.36 3.68 -22.36
C LYS A 137 -26.37 2.38 -21.55
N LYS A 138 -26.40 1.22 -22.22
CA LYS A 138 -26.38 -0.12 -21.60
C LYS A 138 -25.12 -0.33 -20.75
N MET A 139 -23.96 0.06 -21.27
CA MET A 139 -22.67 -0.10 -20.59
C MET A 139 -22.47 0.85 -19.41
N LEU A 140 -22.87 2.12 -19.53
CA LEU A 140 -22.62 3.12 -18.49
C LEU A 140 -23.70 3.19 -17.40
N LYS A 141 -24.91 2.63 -17.64
CA LYS A 141 -26.00 2.61 -16.65
C LYS A 141 -25.57 2.07 -15.27
N PRO A 142 -24.86 0.92 -15.14
CA PRO A 142 -24.48 0.40 -13.83
C PRO A 142 -23.55 1.35 -13.05
N GLY A 143 -22.69 2.12 -13.74
CA GLY A 143 -21.87 3.17 -13.12
C GLY A 143 -22.70 4.38 -12.65
N TYR A 144 -23.70 4.79 -13.42
CA TYR A 144 -24.64 5.83 -13.02
C TYR A 144 -25.61 5.39 -11.90
N ASP A 145 -25.84 4.08 -11.74
CA ASP A 145 -26.58 3.51 -10.62
C ASP A 145 -25.70 3.42 -9.35
N LEU A 146 -24.42 3.05 -9.45
CA LEU A 146 -23.45 3.12 -8.34
C LEU A 146 -23.25 4.54 -7.79
N LEU A 147 -23.37 5.58 -8.62
CA LEU A 147 -23.39 6.97 -8.17
C LEU A 147 -24.55 7.31 -7.21
N ARG A 148 -25.54 6.41 -7.07
CA ARG A 148 -26.70 6.54 -6.17
C ARG A 148 -26.66 5.55 -5.01
N ASP A 149 -25.67 4.66 -4.94
CA ASP A 149 -25.50 3.73 -3.83
C ASP A 149 -24.60 4.34 -2.76
N ASP A 150 -25.22 4.98 -1.76
CA ASP A 150 -24.50 5.55 -0.62
C ASP A 150 -23.61 4.50 0.09
N LYS A 151 -24.00 3.22 0.12
CA LYS A 151 -23.22 2.16 0.80
C LYS A 151 -21.90 1.88 0.10
N PHE A 152 -21.89 1.96 -1.24
CA PHE A 152 -20.66 1.86 -2.02
C PHE A 152 -19.69 2.97 -1.63
N TRP A 153 -20.15 4.22 -1.57
CA TRP A 153 -19.32 5.38 -1.22
C TRP A 153 -18.87 5.42 0.26
N TYR A 154 -19.70 4.96 1.20
CA TYR A 154 -19.31 4.85 2.61
C TYR A 154 -18.21 3.79 2.86
N ALA A 155 -18.02 2.84 1.94
CA ALA A 155 -17.04 1.76 2.04
C ALA A 155 -15.88 1.93 1.03
N MET A 156 -15.48 3.19 0.75
CA MET A 156 -14.31 3.49 -0.08
C MET A 156 -12.98 3.15 0.61
N SER A 157 -11.96 2.98 -0.23
CA SER A 157 -10.54 2.85 0.16
C SER A 157 -9.75 4.01 -0.47
N ASP A 158 -8.43 3.93 -0.57
CA ASP A 158 -7.60 5.04 -1.07
C ASP A 158 -7.53 5.13 -2.61
N GLY A 159 -7.98 4.09 -3.33
CA GLY A 159 -8.13 4.10 -4.79
C GLY A 159 -9.24 3.19 -5.30
N LEU A 160 -9.77 3.52 -6.48
CA LEU A 160 -10.83 2.79 -7.18
C LEU A 160 -10.42 2.55 -8.65
N ALA A 161 -10.47 1.28 -9.08
CA ALA A 161 -10.41 0.90 -10.50
C ALA A 161 -11.73 0.27 -10.93
N VAL A 162 -12.25 0.65 -12.11
CA VAL A 162 -13.51 0.18 -12.68
C VAL A 162 -13.29 -0.21 -14.14
N TYR A 163 -13.77 -1.39 -14.49
CA TYR A 163 -13.63 -2.03 -15.80
C TYR A 163 -15.02 -2.33 -16.37
N ILE A 164 -15.32 -1.80 -17.56
CA ILE A 164 -16.66 -1.84 -18.15
C ILE A 164 -16.58 -2.28 -19.61
N ALA A 165 -17.38 -3.27 -19.98
CA ALA A 165 -17.57 -3.72 -21.36
C ALA A 165 -19.04 -4.16 -21.57
N ASP A 166 -19.40 -4.66 -22.75
CA ASP A 166 -20.78 -5.10 -22.95
C ASP A 166 -21.10 -6.34 -22.09
N GLY A 167 -22.11 -6.22 -21.23
CA GLY A 167 -22.48 -7.26 -20.27
C GLY A 167 -21.54 -7.43 -19.07
N LEU A 168 -20.54 -6.56 -18.90
CA LEU A 168 -19.57 -6.66 -17.79
C LEU A 168 -19.35 -5.30 -17.11
N PHE A 169 -19.45 -5.30 -15.78
CA PHE A 169 -19.05 -4.18 -14.93
C PHE A 169 -18.35 -4.72 -13.69
N ARG A 170 -17.06 -4.45 -13.55
CA ARG A 170 -16.22 -4.94 -12.45
C ARG A 170 -15.46 -3.80 -11.79
N PHE A 171 -15.24 -3.86 -10.50
CA PHE A 171 -14.44 -2.85 -9.79
C PHE A 171 -13.58 -3.42 -8.65
N LEU A 172 -12.51 -2.69 -8.34
CA LEU A 172 -11.51 -2.98 -7.31
C LEU A 172 -11.33 -1.75 -6.42
N LYS A 173 -11.39 -1.93 -5.10
CA LYS A 173 -11.03 -0.90 -4.11
C LYS A 173 -9.62 -1.21 -3.57
N LEU A 174 -8.67 -0.32 -3.80
CA LEU A 174 -7.25 -0.52 -3.46
C LEU A 174 -6.87 0.22 -2.17
N ARG A 175 -5.93 -0.34 -1.39
CA ARG A 175 -5.39 0.26 -0.15
C ARG A 175 -4.28 1.30 -0.40
N ALA A 176 -4.26 1.86 -1.60
CA ALA A 176 -3.32 2.87 -2.04
C ALA A 176 -3.92 3.66 -3.22
N PRO A 177 -3.54 4.93 -3.40
CA PRO A 177 -4.11 5.80 -4.42
C PRO A 177 -3.66 5.42 -5.83
N LEU A 178 -4.60 5.49 -6.78
CA LEU A 178 -4.34 5.36 -8.20
C LEU A 178 -4.10 6.74 -8.85
N VAL A 179 -3.29 6.76 -9.91
CA VAL A 179 -3.26 7.91 -10.83
C VAL A 179 -4.56 7.94 -11.62
N GLN A 180 -5.16 9.12 -11.74
CA GLN A 180 -6.45 9.26 -12.41
C GLN A 180 -6.32 9.04 -13.92
N HIS A 181 -7.06 8.06 -14.45
CA HIS A 181 -7.11 7.73 -15.87
C HIS A 181 -8.53 7.36 -16.30
N VAL A 182 -8.90 7.73 -17.53
CA VAL A 182 -10.09 7.23 -18.23
C VAL A 182 -9.63 6.82 -19.62
N VAL A 183 -9.74 5.53 -19.92
CA VAL A 183 -9.24 4.93 -21.17
C VAL A 183 -10.36 4.12 -21.81
N VAL A 184 -10.54 4.23 -23.14
CA VAL A 184 -11.52 3.47 -23.92
C VAL A 184 -10.81 2.80 -25.09
N ASN A 185 -10.50 1.52 -24.95
CA ASN A 185 -9.61 0.75 -25.84
C ASN A 185 -10.24 -0.58 -26.29
N ASN A 186 -9.48 -1.42 -27.00
CA ASN A 186 -9.89 -2.77 -27.41
C ASN A 186 -9.73 -3.83 -26.30
N SER A 187 -8.99 -3.51 -25.24
CA SER A 187 -8.86 -4.28 -24.00
C SER A 187 -8.80 -3.34 -22.80
N PHE A 188 -8.90 -3.88 -21.60
CA PHE A 188 -8.71 -3.09 -20.37
C PHE A 188 -7.25 -2.63 -20.20
N TYR A 189 -7.08 -1.43 -19.64
CA TYR A 189 -5.80 -0.87 -19.22
C TYR A 189 -5.54 -1.29 -17.76
N VAL A 190 -4.65 -2.26 -17.59
CA VAL A 190 -4.45 -2.96 -16.31
C VAL A 190 -3.07 -2.72 -15.71
N SER A 191 -2.09 -2.23 -16.47
CA SER A 191 -0.73 -1.95 -15.97
C SER A 191 -0.62 -1.15 -14.67
N PRO A 192 -1.45 -0.12 -14.41
CA PRO A 192 -1.41 0.59 -13.13
C PRO A 192 -1.76 -0.28 -11.91
N LEU A 193 -2.35 -1.47 -12.12
CA LEU A 193 -2.64 -2.42 -11.04
C LEU A 193 -1.40 -3.18 -10.56
N VAL A 194 -0.37 -3.33 -11.39
CA VAL A 194 0.83 -4.16 -11.10
C VAL A 194 1.52 -3.81 -9.77
N PRO A 195 1.73 -2.52 -9.39
CA PRO A 195 2.32 -2.17 -8.10
C PRO A 195 1.51 -2.61 -6.87
N PHE A 196 0.22 -2.89 -7.06
CA PHE A 196 -0.72 -3.29 -6.00
C PHE A 196 -1.04 -4.79 -6.03
N MET A 197 -0.43 -5.55 -6.96
CA MET A 197 -0.56 -6.99 -6.99
C MET A 197 0.09 -7.58 -5.75
N VAL A 198 -0.63 -8.46 -5.06
CA VAL A 198 -0.08 -9.19 -3.92
C VAL A 198 1.01 -10.12 -4.40
N ARG A 199 2.23 -9.80 -3.97
CA ARG A 199 3.35 -10.72 -4.02
C ARG A 199 3.18 -11.76 -2.91
N PRO A 200 3.60 -13.02 -3.11
CA PRO A 200 3.47 -14.07 -2.10
C PRO A 200 4.43 -13.89 -0.90
N GLU A 201 5.22 -12.82 -0.86
CA GLU A 201 6.09 -12.52 0.29
C GLU A 201 5.27 -12.17 1.52
N TYR A 202 5.52 -12.90 2.59
CA TYR A 202 5.03 -12.64 3.94
C TYR A 202 6.16 -12.89 4.93
N PHE A 203 5.97 -12.49 6.18
CA PHE A 203 6.88 -12.71 7.29
C PHE A 203 6.08 -13.04 8.56
N TYR A 204 6.76 -13.59 9.56
CA TYR A 204 6.19 -13.78 10.89
C TYR A 204 6.67 -12.69 11.85
N ILE A 205 5.84 -12.36 12.84
CA ILE A 205 6.20 -11.51 13.98
C ILE A 205 6.00 -12.34 15.24
N LEU A 206 7.04 -12.44 16.07
CA LEU A 206 6.95 -12.98 17.42
C LEU A 206 7.16 -11.85 18.43
N ASP A 207 6.08 -11.45 19.10
CA ASP A 207 6.10 -10.51 20.23
C ASP A 207 6.39 -11.26 21.52
N ILE A 208 7.64 -11.15 21.97
CA ILE A 208 8.19 -11.85 23.12
C ILE A 208 8.01 -11.02 24.38
N ALA A 209 7.20 -11.55 25.29
CA ALA A 209 7.05 -11.05 26.65
C ALA A 209 7.26 -12.17 27.68
N LYS A 210 7.48 -11.82 28.95
CA LYS A 210 7.55 -12.81 30.06
C LYS A 210 6.22 -13.55 30.32
N LYS A 211 5.13 -13.05 29.71
CA LYS A 211 3.78 -13.61 29.75
C LYS A 211 3.05 -13.31 28.44
N PHE A 212 2.17 -14.20 28.01
CA PHE A 212 1.32 -14.07 26.82
C PHE A 212 2.12 -13.63 25.57
N PRO A 213 3.09 -14.44 25.11
CA PRO A 213 3.75 -14.19 23.83
C PRO A 213 2.71 -14.25 22.71
N ARG A 214 2.84 -13.38 21.70
CA ARG A 214 1.91 -13.32 20.57
C ARG A 214 2.64 -13.62 19.27
N PHE A 215 2.01 -14.44 18.43
CA PHE A 215 2.58 -14.85 17.14
C PHE A 215 1.66 -14.41 16.01
N TYR A 216 2.23 -13.79 15.00
CA TYR A 216 1.47 -13.19 13.90
C TYR A 216 2.09 -13.53 12.56
N ARG A 217 1.25 -13.65 11.54
CA ARG A 217 1.65 -13.59 10.12
C ARG A 217 1.37 -12.18 9.59
N ALA A 218 2.29 -11.61 8.83
CA ALA A 218 2.14 -10.31 8.20
C ALA A 218 2.61 -10.33 6.75
N ASP A 219 1.94 -9.60 5.88
CA ASP A 219 2.31 -9.38 4.48
C ASP A 219 2.14 -7.91 4.10
N ALA A 220 2.28 -7.55 2.83
CA ALA A 220 2.17 -6.15 2.38
C ALA A 220 0.78 -5.52 2.59
N LEU A 221 -0.25 -6.31 2.95
CA LEU A 221 -1.62 -5.82 3.14
C LEU A 221 -2.04 -5.72 4.61
N GLY A 222 -1.47 -6.53 5.51
CA GLY A 222 -1.85 -6.50 6.91
C GLY A 222 -1.21 -7.58 7.79
N ILE A 223 -1.80 -7.76 8.97
CA ILE A 223 -1.37 -8.68 10.02
C ILE A 223 -2.53 -9.59 10.44
N GLU A 224 -2.19 -10.82 10.82
CA GLU A 224 -3.12 -11.86 11.29
C GLU A 224 -2.53 -12.51 12.55
N HIS A 225 -3.27 -12.50 13.66
CA HIS A 225 -2.86 -13.19 14.89
C HIS A 225 -3.06 -14.69 14.75
N LEU A 226 -1.99 -15.46 14.87
CA LEU A 226 -2.02 -16.92 14.79
C LEU A 226 -2.19 -17.53 16.17
N GLN A 227 -3.23 -18.35 16.33
CA GLN A 227 -3.42 -19.17 17.52
C GLN A 227 -2.46 -20.36 17.46
N VAL A 228 -1.50 -20.42 18.38
CA VAL A 228 -0.54 -21.52 18.49
C VAL A 228 -0.97 -22.39 19.68
N GLU A 229 -1.35 -23.63 19.40
CA GLU A 229 -1.69 -24.61 20.44
C GLU A 229 -0.44 -24.93 21.29
N GLU A 230 -0.64 -25.19 22.58
CA GLU A 230 0.42 -25.46 23.57
C GLU A 230 1.44 -24.32 23.83
N LEU A 231 1.29 -23.14 23.20
CA LEU A 231 2.21 -22.01 23.42
C LEU A 231 2.21 -21.55 24.89
N PRO A 232 3.37 -21.56 25.60
CA PRO A 232 3.40 -21.22 27.02
C PRO A 232 2.94 -19.78 27.30
N ALA A 233 2.02 -19.60 28.25
CA ALA A 233 1.50 -18.28 28.59
C ALA A 233 2.41 -17.49 29.54
N GLY A 234 3.55 -18.06 29.95
CA GLY A 234 4.66 -17.35 30.59
C GLY A 234 5.69 -18.26 31.26
N VAL A 235 6.70 -17.63 31.87
CA VAL A 235 7.82 -18.34 32.55
C VAL A 235 7.34 -19.32 33.64
N SER A 236 6.20 -19.04 34.27
CA SER A 236 5.59 -19.90 35.30
C SER A 236 5.15 -21.27 34.79
N ASP A 237 4.86 -21.38 33.50
CA ASP A 237 4.17 -22.53 32.93
C ASP A 237 5.17 -23.62 32.57
N VAL A 238 6.41 -23.21 32.27
CA VAL A 238 7.56 -24.08 31.99
C VAL A 238 8.36 -24.39 33.26
N VAL A 239 8.47 -23.43 34.19
CA VAL A 239 9.27 -23.59 35.43
C VAL A 239 8.41 -24.10 36.58
N HIS A 240 8.27 -25.43 36.67
CA HIS A 240 7.65 -26.07 37.82
C HIS A 240 8.58 -26.06 39.05
N PHE A 241 8.23 -25.27 40.06
CA PHE A 241 8.85 -25.37 41.38
C PHE A 241 8.36 -26.65 42.07
N GLU A 242 9.22 -27.67 42.17
CA GLU A 242 9.04 -28.69 43.21
C GLU A 242 9.16 -28.00 44.58
N GLU A 243 8.04 -27.75 45.25
CA GLU A 243 8.04 -27.66 46.71
C GLU A 243 8.59 -28.97 47.25
N LYS A 244 9.86 -28.97 47.66
CA LYS A 244 10.48 -30.13 48.30
C LYS A 244 9.74 -30.40 49.61
N GLY A 245 8.81 -31.36 49.52
CA GLY A 245 7.92 -31.78 50.59
C GLY A 245 8.67 -32.02 51.90
N GLY A 246 7.99 -31.68 52.99
CA GLY A 246 8.61 -31.50 54.30
C GLY A 246 9.51 -32.65 54.73
N LYS A 247 10.75 -32.31 55.10
CA LYS A 247 11.49 -33.08 56.09
C LYS A 247 11.41 -32.35 57.41
N GLU A 248 10.60 -32.90 58.31
CA GLU A 248 10.64 -32.57 59.73
C GLU A 248 12.08 -32.71 60.23
N VAL A 249 12.71 -31.59 60.58
CA VAL A 249 14.00 -31.63 61.26
C VAL A 249 13.75 -31.97 62.71
N PHE A 250 13.77 -33.27 63.01
CA PHE A 250 13.86 -33.80 64.37
C PHE A 250 15.00 -33.08 65.12
N ARG A 251 14.63 -32.19 66.06
CA ARG A 251 15.55 -31.57 66.99
C ARG A 251 15.63 -32.41 68.26
N THR A 252 16.48 -33.43 68.22
CA THR A 252 16.87 -34.20 69.41
C THR A 252 18.20 -33.66 69.95
N GLY A 253 18.23 -33.28 71.21
CA GLY A 253 19.42 -33.40 72.07
C GLY A 253 20.61 -32.44 71.87
N ASP A 254 20.58 -31.36 72.64
CA ASP A 254 21.58 -31.08 73.69
C ASP A 254 22.95 -30.38 73.37
N THR A 255 23.42 -29.67 74.40
CA THR A 255 24.79 -29.20 74.74
C THR A 255 25.67 -28.43 73.74
N GLY A 256 25.58 -27.10 73.83
CA GLY A 256 26.71 -26.20 74.14
C GLY A 256 27.99 -26.19 73.28
N GLY A 257 28.27 -25.05 72.63
CA GLY A 257 29.59 -24.76 72.06
C GLY A 257 29.69 -23.40 71.35
N THR A 258 30.38 -22.44 71.97
CA THR A 258 30.73 -21.15 71.33
C THR A 258 31.81 -21.38 70.26
N GLY A 259 31.46 -21.18 68.99
CA GLY A 259 32.41 -21.30 67.89
C GLY A 259 31.94 -20.55 66.64
N SER A 260 32.64 -19.46 66.29
CA SER A 260 32.43 -18.79 65.01
C SER A 260 33.02 -19.64 63.89
N ALA A 261 32.15 -20.37 63.19
CA ALA A 261 32.50 -21.08 61.98
C ALA A 261 31.80 -20.41 60.79
N SER A 262 32.58 -19.73 59.94
CA SER A 262 32.11 -19.16 58.68
C SER A 262 31.69 -20.28 57.73
N TYR A 263 30.42 -20.69 57.81
CA TYR A 263 29.86 -21.65 56.89
C TYR A 263 29.54 -20.93 55.58
N HIS A 264 30.42 -21.06 54.58
CA HIS A 264 30.09 -20.75 53.18
C HIS A 264 29.08 -21.79 52.67
N GLY A 265 27.83 -21.65 53.12
CA GLY A 265 26.70 -22.35 52.54
C GLY A 265 26.46 -21.82 51.15
N ILE A 266 26.73 -22.67 50.15
CA ILE A 266 26.24 -22.47 48.77
C ILE A 266 24.72 -22.36 48.86
N GLY A 267 24.20 -21.17 48.55
CA GLY A 267 22.79 -20.84 48.74
C GLY A 267 21.91 -21.55 47.72
N ALA A 268 21.27 -22.64 48.13
CA ALA A 268 20.04 -23.08 47.47
C ALA A 268 18.94 -22.04 47.69
N GLY A 269 18.11 -21.75 46.69
CA GLY A 269 16.80 -21.12 46.92
C GLY A 269 16.39 -19.92 46.07
N ARG A 270 17.14 -19.54 45.02
CA ARG A 270 16.59 -18.77 43.89
C ARG A 270 17.12 -19.35 42.59
N PRO A 271 16.26 -19.76 41.64
CA PRO A 271 16.69 -20.02 40.26
C PRO A 271 17.33 -18.76 39.70
N ASP A 272 18.29 -18.90 38.77
CA ASP A 272 18.69 -17.76 37.96
C ASP A 272 17.49 -17.36 37.10
N GLU A 273 16.96 -16.14 37.31
CA GLU A 273 15.82 -15.62 36.56
C GLU A 273 16.10 -15.66 35.05
N LYS A 274 17.36 -15.49 34.65
CA LYS A 274 17.79 -15.58 33.26
C LYS A 274 17.73 -17.00 32.71
N GLU A 275 18.04 -18.02 33.51
CA GLU A 275 17.98 -19.42 33.11
C GLU A 275 16.52 -19.90 32.99
N ASN A 276 15.65 -19.46 33.92
CA ASN A 276 14.20 -19.64 33.81
C ASN A 276 13.63 -18.99 32.53
N ILE A 277 14.05 -17.76 32.21
CA ILE A 277 13.65 -17.08 30.96
C ILE A 277 14.17 -17.84 29.74
N LYS A 278 15.40 -18.38 29.78
CA LYS A 278 15.98 -19.16 28.69
C LYS A 278 15.17 -20.43 28.41
N LEU A 279 14.83 -21.22 29.44
CA LEU A 279 13.98 -22.41 29.32
C LEU A 279 12.59 -22.08 28.75
N TYR A 280 11.99 -20.99 29.20
CA TYR A 280 10.70 -20.52 28.65
C TYR A 280 10.79 -20.12 27.18
N LEU A 281 11.86 -19.44 26.76
CA LEU A 281 12.07 -19.05 25.37
C LEU A 281 12.47 -20.23 24.47
N GLU A 282 13.12 -21.26 25.03
CA GLU A 282 13.33 -22.56 24.37
C GLU A 282 11.99 -23.22 24.05
N GLU A 283 11.09 -23.37 25.03
CA GLU A 283 9.78 -23.99 24.80
C GLU A 283 8.94 -23.18 23.79
N VAL A 284 8.95 -21.83 23.88
CA VAL A 284 8.28 -20.96 22.90
C VAL A 284 8.82 -21.18 21.47
N ASP A 285 10.14 -21.27 21.28
CA ASP A 285 10.73 -21.55 19.97
C ASP A 285 10.34 -22.94 19.47
N ASP A 286 10.44 -23.95 20.33
CA ASP A 286 10.12 -25.34 20.02
C ASP A 286 8.66 -25.50 19.59
N THR A 287 7.71 -24.85 20.27
CA THR A 287 6.27 -24.88 19.92
C THR A 287 6.00 -24.17 18.59
N ILE A 288 6.59 -22.99 18.37
CA ILE A 288 6.41 -22.22 17.13
C ILE A 288 7.08 -22.92 15.94
N TRP A 289 8.23 -23.55 16.14
CA TRP A 289 8.92 -24.37 15.15
C TRP A 289 8.08 -25.59 14.75
N LYS A 290 7.57 -26.36 15.72
CA LYS A 290 6.73 -27.55 15.46
C LYS A 290 5.44 -27.21 14.72
N SER A 291 4.81 -26.07 15.05
CA SER A 291 3.50 -25.68 14.50
C SER A 291 3.58 -24.94 13.17
N HIS A 292 4.52 -24.00 13.00
CA HIS A 292 4.54 -23.07 11.86
C HIS A 292 5.87 -23.01 11.11
N LEU A 293 7.03 -22.94 11.78
CA LEU A 293 8.29 -22.61 11.09
C LEU A 293 9.03 -23.78 10.42
N ASN A 294 8.77 -25.04 10.81
CA ASN A 294 9.57 -26.20 10.36
C ASN A 294 9.58 -26.50 8.83
N LYS A 295 8.68 -25.87 8.06
CA LYS A 295 8.60 -25.98 6.59
C LYS A 295 8.83 -24.64 5.89
N GLU A 296 8.94 -23.57 6.66
CA GLU A 296 8.96 -22.21 6.15
C GLU A 296 10.38 -21.64 6.06
N ASN A 297 10.58 -20.72 5.12
CA ASN A 297 11.84 -20.00 4.93
C ASN A 297 11.65 -18.47 4.90
N VAL A 298 10.51 -17.98 5.40
CA VAL A 298 10.18 -16.55 5.46
C VAL A 298 10.87 -15.85 6.64
N PRO A 299 11.05 -14.52 6.64
CA PRO A 299 11.62 -13.82 7.78
C PRO A 299 10.79 -13.99 9.06
N LEU A 300 11.47 -14.06 10.21
CA LEU A 300 10.87 -13.91 11.53
C LEU A 300 11.36 -12.59 12.17
N LEU A 301 10.48 -11.59 12.26
CA LEU A 301 10.72 -10.37 13.02
C LEU A 301 10.46 -10.63 14.50
N LEU A 302 11.41 -10.27 15.36
CA LEU A 302 11.21 -10.32 16.80
C LEU A 302 10.75 -8.96 17.30
N ALA A 303 9.76 -8.95 18.19
CA ALA A 303 9.32 -7.79 18.96
C ALA A 303 9.46 -8.10 20.47
N GLY A 304 9.68 -7.09 21.30
CA GLY A 304 9.74 -7.27 22.76
C GLY A 304 10.86 -6.51 23.46
N GLN A 305 11.05 -6.80 24.74
CA GLN A 305 12.01 -6.08 25.59
C GLN A 305 13.45 -6.47 25.27
N ASP A 306 14.36 -5.49 25.26
CA ASP A 306 15.74 -5.57 24.76
C ASP A 306 16.55 -6.77 25.27
N PHE A 307 16.31 -7.23 26.51
CA PHE A 307 17.03 -8.36 27.10
C PHE A 307 16.45 -9.74 26.72
N LEU A 308 15.21 -9.81 26.22
CA LEU A 308 14.58 -11.05 25.76
C LEU A 308 15.05 -11.42 24.35
N ILE A 309 15.14 -10.44 23.45
CA ILE A 309 15.58 -10.60 22.06
C ILE A 309 16.90 -11.39 21.92
N PRO A 310 18.02 -11.04 22.60
CA PRO A 310 19.26 -11.79 22.49
C PRO A 310 19.22 -13.17 23.16
N ILE A 311 18.33 -13.39 24.13
CA ILE A 311 18.15 -14.72 24.74
C ILE A 311 17.43 -15.62 23.72
N TYR A 312 16.34 -15.15 23.10
CA TYR A 312 15.63 -15.91 22.05
C TYR A 312 16.55 -16.25 20.87
N ARG A 313 17.32 -15.29 20.36
CA ARG A 313 18.34 -15.53 19.31
C ARG A 313 19.45 -16.50 19.71
N SER A 314 19.63 -16.79 21.01
CA SER A 314 20.63 -17.74 21.51
C SER A 314 20.08 -19.16 21.71
N VAL A 315 18.76 -19.35 21.59
CA VAL A 315 18.08 -20.65 21.76
C VAL A 315 17.37 -21.12 20.50
N SER A 316 16.98 -20.19 19.60
CA SER A 316 16.33 -20.53 18.34
C SER A 316 17.31 -21.01 17.28
N ASP A 317 17.01 -22.15 16.67
CA ASP A 317 17.71 -22.68 15.48
C ASP A 317 17.14 -22.09 14.16
N TYR A 318 16.12 -21.22 14.22
CA TYR A 318 15.51 -20.63 13.02
C TYR A 318 16.49 -19.66 12.31
N LYS A 319 16.90 -20.01 11.09
CA LYS A 319 17.95 -19.27 10.37
C LYS A 319 17.52 -17.93 9.82
N ASN A 320 16.22 -17.72 9.61
CA ASN A 320 15.68 -16.55 8.93
C ASN A 320 15.12 -15.50 9.92
N ILE A 321 15.61 -15.46 11.17
CA ILE A 321 15.28 -14.35 12.08
C ILE A 321 15.85 -13.06 11.50
N TRP A 322 15.00 -12.05 11.31
CA TRP A 322 15.40 -10.75 10.78
C TRP A 322 16.49 -10.12 11.66
N PRO A 323 17.53 -9.46 11.10
CA PRO A 323 18.62 -8.92 11.92
C PRO A 323 18.18 -7.84 12.90
N GLU A 324 17.26 -6.97 12.46
CA GLU A 324 16.63 -5.94 13.28
C GLU A 324 15.43 -6.50 14.05
N ALA A 325 15.05 -5.83 15.15
CA ALA A 325 13.96 -6.22 16.02
C ALA A 325 13.21 -4.99 16.53
N LEU A 326 11.92 -5.14 16.82
CA LEU A 326 11.14 -4.10 17.49
C LEU A 326 11.42 -4.16 18.99
N THR A 327 12.20 -3.20 19.49
CA THR A 327 12.56 -3.08 20.90
C THR A 327 11.55 -2.25 21.67
N GLY A 328 10.92 -2.82 22.69
CA GLY A 328 9.96 -2.08 23.52
C GLY A 328 9.03 -2.96 24.37
N ASN A 329 7.93 -2.36 24.82
CA ASN A 329 6.83 -3.06 25.46
C ASN A 329 5.58 -2.94 24.59
N HIS A 330 5.37 -3.93 23.73
CA HIS A 330 4.29 -3.94 22.74
C HIS A 330 2.96 -4.46 23.31
N HIS A 331 2.92 -4.91 24.57
CA HIS A 331 1.75 -5.58 25.19
C HIS A 331 0.46 -4.74 25.24
N GLN A 332 0.59 -3.40 25.15
CA GLN A 332 -0.56 -2.48 25.08
C GLN A 332 -0.84 -1.95 23.68
N GLN A 333 0.04 -2.20 22.70
CA GLN A 333 -0.21 -1.86 21.30
C GLN A 333 -1.24 -2.82 20.71
N ASN A 334 -2.14 -2.26 19.90
CA ASN A 334 -3.03 -3.05 19.05
C ASN A 334 -2.27 -3.58 17.82
N ASP A 335 -2.88 -4.55 17.13
CA ASP A 335 -2.25 -5.25 16.03
C ASP A 335 -1.89 -4.31 14.85
N ASN A 336 -2.67 -3.25 14.61
CA ASN A 336 -2.38 -2.27 13.55
C ASN A 336 -1.14 -1.42 13.87
N GLU A 337 -0.98 -0.97 15.12
CA GLU A 337 0.23 -0.24 15.56
C GLU A 337 1.48 -1.13 15.45
N LEU A 338 1.38 -2.40 15.87
CA LEU A 338 2.46 -3.38 15.73
C LEU A 338 2.80 -3.63 14.26
N TYR A 339 1.78 -3.72 13.38
CA TYR A 339 1.97 -3.87 11.94
C TYR A 339 2.66 -2.65 11.32
N GLU A 340 2.23 -1.42 11.66
CA GLU A 340 2.88 -0.20 11.16
C GLU A 340 4.35 -0.09 11.59
N ASP A 341 4.68 -0.48 12.82
CA ASP A 341 6.07 -0.52 13.30
C ASP A 341 6.88 -1.64 12.63
N ALA A 342 6.29 -2.84 12.47
CA ALA A 342 6.90 -3.95 11.76
C ALA A 342 7.19 -3.62 10.29
N MET A 343 6.26 -2.97 9.59
CA MET A 343 6.43 -2.60 8.19
C MET A 343 7.58 -1.61 8.00
N LYS A 344 7.81 -0.67 8.92
CA LYS A 344 8.99 0.23 8.85
C LYS A 344 10.31 -0.54 8.84
N VAL A 345 10.41 -1.61 9.63
CA VAL A 345 11.60 -2.48 9.74
C VAL A 345 11.69 -3.50 8.59
N MET A 346 10.54 -3.93 8.06
CA MET A 346 10.45 -4.97 7.03
C MET A 346 10.35 -4.43 5.60
N THR A 347 10.21 -3.12 5.37
CA THR A 347 10.31 -2.49 4.04
C THR A 347 11.50 -3.03 3.20
N PRO A 348 12.72 -3.18 3.73
CA PRO A 348 13.85 -3.71 2.97
C PRO A 348 13.65 -5.15 2.47
N PHE A 349 12.83 -5.98 3.14
CA PHE A 349 12.51 -7.34 2.68
C PHE A 349 11.69 -7.31 1.39
N PHE A 350 10.64 -6.50 1.34
CA PHE A 350 9.80 -6.33 0.14
C PHE A 350 10.54 -5.64 -1.02
N GLU A 351 11.57 -4.84 -0.73
CA GLU A 351 12.44 -4.24 -1.75
C GLU A 351 13.52 -5.19 -2.30
N GLN A 352 13.85 -6.29 -1.62
CA GLN A 352 14.93 -7.20 -2.05
C GLN A 352 14.77 -7.74 -3.48
N PRO A 353 13.59 -8.17 -3.96
CA PRO A 353 13.41 -8.62 -5.34
C PRO A 353 13.78 -7.54 -6.37
N LEU A 354 13.33 -6.30 -6.16
CA LEU A 354 13.68 -5.17 -7.03
C LEU A 354 15.18 -4.88 -7.00
N ARG A 355 15.79 -4.81 -5.81
CA ARG A 355 17.23 -4.55 -5.68
C ARG A 355 18.07 -5.61 -6.41
N ARG A 356 17.75 -6.90 -6.23
CA ARG A 356 18.40 -8.01 -6.94
C ARG A 356 18.22 -7.91 -8.45
N ALA A 357 17.01 -7.55 -8.93
CA ALA A 357 16.76 -7.37 -10.36
C ALA A 357 17.56 -6.20 -10.95
N LEU A 358 17.73 -5.09 -10.22
CA LEU A 358 18.56 -3.96 -10.64
C LEU A 358 20.06 -4.32 -10.63
N ASP A 359 20.53 -5.03 -9.61
CA ASP A 359 21.91 -5.54 -9.55
C ASP A 359 22.18 -6.52 -10.72
N ASP A 360 21.25 -7.43 -11.02
CA ASP A 360 21.32 -8.35 -12.15
C ASP A 360 21.31 -7.62 -13.51
N TYR A 361 20.55 -6.51 -13.64
CA TYR A 361 20.62 -5.66 -14.82
C TYR A 361 22.02 -5.04 -14.95
N GLY A 362 22.54 -4.43 -13.87
CA GLY A 362 23.87 -3.83 -13.86
C GLY A 362 24.98 -4.82 -14.24
N ASN A 363 24.92 -6.04 -13.68
CA ASN A 363 25.86 -7.13 -13.99
C ASN A 363 25.77 -7.64 -15.44
N ARG A 364 24.63 -7.47 -16.11
CA ARG A 364 24.39 -7.91 -17.50
C ARG A 364 24.45 -6.80 -18.55
N SER A 365 24.52 -5.53 -18.12
CA SER A 365 24.50 -4.32 -18.97
C SER A 365 25.47 -4.34 -20.16
N ALA A 366 26.60 -5.04 -20.05
CA ALA A 366 27.59 -5.21 -21.12
C ALA A 366 27.31 -6.39 -22.07
N THR A 367 26.10 -6.97 -22.05
CA THR A 367 25.70 -8.14 -22.85
C THR A 367 24.40 -7.89 -23.60
N ASP A 368 24.12 -8.69 -24.63
CA ASP A 368 22.87 -8.64 -25.40
C ASP A 368 21.62 -9.10 -24.59
N LEU A 369 21.78 -9.45 -23.31
CA LEU A 369 20.69 -9.83 -22.40
C LEU A 369 20.03 -8.64 -21.68
N THR A 370 20.43 -7.41 -21.98
CA THR A 370 19.79 -6.19 -21.45
C THR A 370 19.50 -5.20 -22.57
N SER A 371 18.41 -4.44 -22.45
CA SER A 371 18.04 -3.45 -23.46
C SER A 371 17.10 -2.38 -22.89
N THR A 372 17.23 -1.15 -23.42
CA THR A 372 16.28 -0.03 -23.34
C THR A 372 15.52 0.21 -24.64
N ASN A 373 15.83 -0.54 -25.71
CA ASN A 373 15.24 -0.34 -27.03
C ASN A 373 13.86 -1.01 -27.15
N LEU A 374 12.82 -0.19 -27.26
CA LEU A 374 11.42 -0.57 -27.46
C LEU A 374 11.22 -1.63 -28.57
N SER A 375 11.92 -1.48 -29.70
CA SER A 375 11.86 -2.40 -30.85
C SER A 375 12.47 -3.78 -30.59
N LEU A 376 13.19 -3.95 -29.48
CA LEU A 376 13.64 -5.24 -28.97
C LEU A 376 12.76 -5.72 -27.81
N ILE A 377 12.41 -4.83 -26.88
CA ILE A 377 11.66 -5.16 -25.66
C ILE A 377 10.23 -5.61 -25.96
N ILE A 378 9.49 -4.88 -26.81
CA ILE A 378 8.08 -5.19 -27.09
C ILE A 378 7.94 -6.58 -27.74
N PRO A 379 8.66 -6.92 -28.83
CA PRO A 379 8.63 -8.30 -29.36
C PRO A 379 9.10 -9.34 -28.33
N ALA A 380 10.14 -9.04 -27.55
CA ALA A 380 10.65 -9.96 -26.54
C ALA A 380 9.62 -10.27 -25.44
N ALA A 381 8.76 -9.31 -25.06
CA ALA A 381 7.69 -9.53 -24.10
C ALA A 381 6.65 -10.54 -24.65
N TYR A 382 6.26 -10.40 -25.93
CA TYR A 382 5.32 -11.29 -26.60
C TYR A 382 5.88 -12.72 -26.73
N TYR A 383 7.14 -12.87 -27.16
CA TYR A 383 7.78 -14.17 -27.38
C TYR A 383 8.42 -14.81 -26.13
N SER A 384 7.93 -14.47 -24.92
CA SER A 384 8.41 -15.05 -23.65
C SER A 384 9.92 -14.89 -23.37
N ARG A 385 10.57 -13.88 -23.96
CA ARG A 385 12.01 -13.62 -23.80
C ARG A 385 12.35 -12.70 -22.64
N VAL A 386 11.42 -11.85 -22.20
CA VAL A 386 11.64 -10.96 -21.04
C VAL A 386 11.60 -11.77 -19.74
N SER A 387 12.65 -11.61 -18.93
CA SER A 387 12.75 -12.11 -17.55
C SER A 387 12.26 -11.07 -16.55
N HIS A 388 12.74 -9.84 -16.69
CA HIS A 388 12.39 -8.69 -15.84
C HIS A 388 12.13 -7.49 -16.74
N LEU A 389 11.03 -6.78 -16.52
CA LEU A 389 10.68 -5.54 -17.20
C LEU A 389 10.62 -4.39 -16.18
N PHE A 390 11.44 -3.38 -16.39
CA PHE A 390 11.39 -2.12 -15.65
C PHE A 390 10.60 -1.11 -16.49
N VAL A 391 9.58 -0.51 -15.89
CA VAL A 391 8.67 0.43 -16.53
C VAL A 391 8.72 1.74 -15.78
N ARG A 392 9.05 2.82 -16.48
CA ARG A 392 8.99 4.16 -15.88
C ARG A 392 7.52 4.56 -15.69
N LYS A 393 7.13 4.84 -14.44
CA LYS A 393 5.77 5.25 -14.06
C LYS A 393 5.26 6.40 -14.92
N GLY A 394 3.99 6.33 -15.31
CA GLY A 394 3.31 7.34 -16.14
C GLY A 394 3.71 7.35 -17.63
N SER A 395 4.69 6.55 -18.05
CA SER A 395 5.03 6.42 -19.47
C SER A 395 3.94 5.67 -20.22
N ARG A 396 3.61 6.14 -21.43
CA ARG A 396 2.68 5.50 -22.37
C ARG A 396 3.26 5.61 -23.78
N ILE A 397 3.17 4.56 -24.57
CA ILE A 397 3.66 4.56 -25.95
C ILE A 397 2.57 4.03 -26.86
N TRP A 398 2.13 4.85 -27.80
CA TRP A 398 1.06 4.49 -28.72
C TRP A 398 1.61 3.74 -29.92
N GLY A 399 0.98 2.62 -30.28
CA GLY A 399 1.31 1.93 -31.51
C GLY A 399 0.59 0.60 -31.69
N MET A 400 1.13 -0.22 -32.59
CA MET A 400 0.66 -1.56 -32.89
C MET A 400 1.85 -2.51 -33.03
N PHE A 401 1.72 -3.72 -32.50
CA PHE A 401 2.67 -4.80 -32.74
C PHE A 401 1.97 -5.99 -33.39
N ASN A 402 2.35 -6.30 -34.63
CA ASN A 402 1.89 -7.50 -35.33
C ASN A 402 2.78 -8.69 -34.97
N GLU A 403 2.27 -9.56 -34.09
CA GLU A 403 2.96 -10.77 -33.61
C GLU A 403 3.28 -11.77 -34.74
N GLN A 404 2.53 -11.78 -35.84
CA GLN A 404 2.74 -12.70 -36.98
C GLN A 404 3.83 -12.22 -37.93
N GLU A 405 3.90 -10.91 -38.17
CA GLU A 405 4.90 -10.29 -39.04
C GLU A 405 6.16 -9.84 -38.28
N ASN A 406 6.14 -9.92 -36.94
CA ASN A 406 7.13 -9.32 -36.04
C ASN A 406 7.39 -7.84 -36.36
N LYS A 407 6.30 -7.08 -36.61
CA LYS A 407 6.36 -5.69 -37.06
C LYS A 407 5.83 -4.77 -35.96
N LEU A 408 6.65 -3.82 -35.53
CA LEU A 408 6.30 -2.78 -34.58
C LEU A 408 6.12 -1.44 -35.31
N ASP A 409 4.95 -0.83 -35.16
CA ASP A 409 4.66 0.52 -35.65
C ASP A 409 4.33 1.41 -34.45
N ILE A 410 5.24 2.34 -34.11
CA ILE A 410 5.04 3.36 -33.07
C ILE A 410 4.43 4.61 -33.70
N LEU A 411 3.51 5.26 -32.99
CA LEU A 411 2.72 6.39 -33.47
C LEU A 411 2.80 7.55 -32.45
N ASP A 412 2.81 8.78 -32.96
CA ASP A 412 2.95 9.99 -32.12
C ASP A 412 1.71 10.32 -31.28
N HIS A 413 0.55 9.74 -31.62
CA HIS A 413 -0.76 10.12 -31.06
C HIS A 413 -1.64 8.90 -30.77
N GLU A 414 -2.46 9.01 -29.73
CA GLU A 414 -3.58 8.09 -29.45
C GLU A 414 -4.61 8.17 -30.59
N SER A 415 -5.09 7.02 -31.07
CA SER A 415 -6.22 6.95 -32.02
C SER A 415 -6.97 5.62 -31.88
N ASP A 416 -8.11 5.50 -32.56
CA ASP A 416 -9.14 4.51 -32.22
C ASP A 416 -8.69 3.05 -32.31
N THR A 417 -7.71 2.75 -33.18
CA THR A 417 -7.18 1.41 -33.43
C THR A 417 -5.85 1.13 -32.72
N VAL A 418 -5.36 2.06 -31.89
CA VAL A 418 -3.98 2.09 -31.39
C VAL A 418 -3.96 1.75 -29.91
N GLU A 419 -3.05 0.86 -29.53
CA GLU A 419 -2.94 0.37 -28.15
C GLU A 419 -1.74 1.01 -27.44
N ASP A 420 -1.77 0.94 -26.11
CA ASP A 420 -0.61 1.30 -25.29
C ASP A 420 0.37 0.12 -25.28
N LEU A 421 1.46 0.26 -26.03
CA LEU A 421 2.47 -0.78 -26.22
C LEU A 421 3.20 -1.13 -24.91
N ILE A 422 3.28 -0.18 -23.96
CA ILE A 422 3.82 -0.46 -22.63
C ILE A 422 2.85 -1.40 -21.88
N ASP A 423 1.55 -1.11 -21.92
CA ASP A 423 0.55 -1.94 -21.26
C ASP A 423 0.55 -3.37 -21.81
N LYS A 424 0.65 -3.51 -23.15
CA LYS A 424 0.76 -4.81 -23.80
C LYS A 424 2.05 -5.56 -23.43
N ALA A 425 3.19 -4.86 -23.37
CA ALA A 425 4.45 -5.46 -22.95
C ALA A 425 4.43 -5.94 -21.48
N VAL A 426 3.80 -5.17 -20.58
CA VAL A 426 3.57 -5.54 -19.18
C VAL A 426 2.70 -6.78 -19.07
N ILE A 427 1.54 -6.78 -19.72
CA ILE A 427 0.60 -7.91 -19.75
C ILE A 427 1.30 -9.17 -20.24
N LYS A 428 1.97 -9.11 -21.40
CA LYS A 428 2.65 -10.25 -22.01
C LYS A 428 3.82 -10.75 -21.15
N THR A 429 4.58 -9.86 -20.51
CA THR A 429 5.66 -10.25 -19.59
C THR A 429 5.10 -11.05 -18.40
N ILE A 430 4.04 -10.56 -17.75
CA ILE A 430 3.41 -11.23 -16.60
C ILE A 430 2.80 -12.58 -17.01
N GLN A 431 2.05 -12.62 -18.12
CA GLN A 431 1.49 -13.85 -18.69
C GLN A 431 2.59 -14.90 -18.98
N ASN A 432 3.71 -14.47 -19.56
CA ASN A 432 4.85 -15.32 -19.91
C ASN A 432 5.79 -15.63 -18.73
N GLY A 433 5.40 -15.28 -17.49
CA GLY A 433 6.13 -15.59 -16.27
C GLY A 433 7.40 -14.75 -16.03
N GLY A 434 7.51 -13.58 -16.65
CA GLY A 434 8.48 -12.56 -16.27
C GLY A 434 7.94 -11.67 -15.15
N GLU A 435 8.83 -10.94 -14.50
CA GLU A 435 8.51 -9.98 -13.45
C GLU A 435 8.44 -8.56 -14.01
N VAL A 436 7.63 -7.69 -13.40
CA VAL A 436 7.45 -6.29 -13.81
C VAL A 436 7.60 -5.37 -12.60
N TYR A 437 8.37 -4.28 -12.79
CA TYR A 437 8.67 -3.29 -11.76
C TYR A 437 8.37 -1.88 -12.30
N PHE A 438 7.55 -1.13 -11.57
CA PHE A 438 7.21 0.27 -11.91
C PHE A 438 8.07 1.24 -11.08
N LEU A 439 8.90 2.02 -11.74
CA LEU A 439 9.95 2.84 -11.13
C LEU A 439 9.77 4.33 -11.46
N GLU A 440 10.26 5.20 -10.57
CA GLU A 440 10.42 6.61 -10.90
C GLU A 440 11.55 6.82 -11.93
N ALA A 441 11.55 7.95 -12.61
CA ALA A 441 12.51 8.23 -13.70
C ALA A 441 13.98 8.21 -13.26
N ASN A 442 14.26 8.45 -11.97
CA ASN A 442 15.58 8.41 -11.35
C ASN A 442 15.96 7.05 -10.74
N GLU A 443 15.03 6.08 -10.75
CA GLU A 443 15.22 4.72 -10.25
C GLU A 443 15.41 3.71 -11.38
N MET A 444 15.06 4.08 -12.61
CA MET A 444 15.29 3.26 -13.81
C MET A 444 16.78 2.92 -13.97
N PRO A 445 17.13 1.67 -14.35
CA PRO A 445 18.53 1.24 -14.46
C PRO A 445 19.28 1.97 -15.59
N GLU A 446 18.56 2.40 -16.63
CA GLU A 446 19.03 3.27 -17.70
C GLU A 446 17.92 4.29 -18.06
N PRO A 447 18.27 5.48 -18.61
CA PRO A 447 17.27 6.47 -19.03
C PRO A 447 16.39 5.95 -20.17
N GLY A 448 15.07 5.89 -19.93
CA GLY A 448 14.07 5.51 -20.93
C GLY A 448 12.69 5.27 -20.32
N GLU A 449 11.72 4.88 -21.15
CA GLU A 449 10.39 4.46 -20.74
C GLU A 449 10.37 3.00 -20.26
N LEU A 450 11.17 2.14 -20.91
CA LEU A 450 11.33 0.72 -20.60
C LEU A 450 12.80 0.33 -20.51
N ALA A 451 13.12 -0.59 -19.61
CA ALA A 451 14.34 -1.39 -19.65
C ALA A 451 14.00 -2.85 -19.38
N ALA A 452 14.73 -3.80 -19.96
CA ALA A 452 14.44 -5.23 -19.78
C ALA A 452 15.71 -6.06 -19.59
N ILE A 453 15.59 -7.15 -18.82
CA ILE A 453 16.52 -8.28 -18.82
C ILE A 453 15.88 -9.40 -19.63
N PHE A 454 16.58 -9.93 -20.62
CA PHE A 454 16.17 -11.09 -21.41
C PHE A 454 16.66 -12.41 -20.80
N ARG A 455 15.90 -13.47 -21.03
CA ARG A 455 16.22 -14.86 -20.64
C ARG A 455 17.30 -15.46 -21.55
N TYR A 456 17.30 -15.08 -22.82
CA TYR A 456 18.17 -15.52 -23.92
C TYR A 456 18.03 -14.58 -25.13
#